data_AF-A0A9Q0E2P2-F1
#
_entry.id   AF-A0A9Q0E2P2-F1
#
_cell.length_a   1.000
_cell.length_b   1.000
_cell.length_c   1.000
_cell.angle_alpha   90.00
_cell.angle_beta   90.00
_cell.angle_gamma   90.00
#
_symmetry.space_group_name_H-M   'P 1'
#
loop_
_entity.id
_entity.type
_entity.pdbx_description
1 polymer ?
#
loop_
_entity_poly.entity_id
_entity_poly.type
_entity_poly.pdbx_seq_one_letter_code
_entity_poly.pdbx_strand_id
1 'polypeptide(L)'
;MEVVASSDVLQGKSSGRQYSTLWHRLMALTPPRNLVSSIQQHIVDFFWSGRHWVRAAALYLPLAEGGQGLICIQSKIASFRLRTVSRLLYDCSPSWLNFGKLLLRSVGRFSYHKQLFLLNPEELDLSGLTPFYTSVLQAWHTFKFTRATSEMPGMWVFEEPLFFNGLLRARTLQSASLRTSLREAGCTKVGHLMKAKATSLEALRRRSNTSSIRILDQVVKEVCAALPESLRAFAEDADLCEQWIEDGDYSFPSLEVTPAVGDWHEGAGQLLTLRTPHLGTFQACGKKETYNLCVKVLNLRSLAGVKESRWAEFLGPDSSPKGSWRCLYKLPVEKRTADLQWRIVHGAIATNRY
;
A
#
# COMPACT_ATOMS: atom_id res chain seq x y z
N MET A 1 -22.97 -40.82 39.87
CA MET A 1 -23.95 -39.74 39.66
C MET A 1 -23.25 -38.43 39.97
N GLU A 2 -22.31 -38.07 39.11
CA GLU A 2 -22.47 -37.08 38.03
C GLU A 2 -22.51 -35.64 38.57
N VAL A 3 -21.29 -35.11 38.55
CA VAL A 3 -20.87 -33.77 38.91
C VAL A 3 -21.20 -32.84 37.76
N VAL A 4 -22.01 -31.82 38.04
CA VAL A 4 -22.20 -30.66 37.18
C VAL A 4 -20.96 -29.78 37.31
N ALA A 5 -20.16 -29.67 36.23
CA ALA A 5 -19.02 -28.76 36.15
C ALA A 5 -19.02 -27.99 34.83
N SER A 6 -19.41 -26.72 34.91
CA SER A 6 -18.73 -25.55 34.35
C SER A 6 -17.71 -25.80 33.21
N SER A 7 -18.16 -25.75 31.96
CA SER A 7 -17.28 -25.77 30.77
C SER A 7 -17.35 -24.51 29.90
N ASP A 8 -18.34 -23.62 30.06
CA ASP A 8 -18.64 -22.62 29.00
C ASP A 8 -18.16 -21.19 29.25
N VAL A 9 -17.46 -20.89 30.35
CA VAL A 9 -17.05 -19.50 30.67
C VAL A 9 -15.54 -19.26 30.49
N LEU A 10 -14.72 -20.30 30.32
CA LEU A 10 -13.26 -20.17 30.22
C LEU A 10 -12.69 -20.21 28.78
N GLN A 11 -13.44 -20.68 27.78
CA GLN A 11 -12.97 -20.73 26.38
C GLN A 11 -13.15 -19.40 25.61
N GLY A 12 -14.06 -18.51 26.04
CA GLY A 12 -14.29 -17.21 25.38
C GLY A 12 -13.27 -16.11 25.73
N LYS A 13 -12.61 -16.20 26.90
CA LYS A 13 -11.60 -15.20 27.33
C LYS A 13 -10.19 -15.53 26.84
N SER A 14 -9.85 -16.81 26.67
CA SER A 14 -8.54 -17.25 26.16
C SER A 14 -8.39 -16.98 24.67
N SER A 15 -9.43 -17.26 23.89
CA SER A 15 -9.49 -16.97 22.45
C SER A 15 -9.33 -15.47 22.18
N GLY A 16 -10.04 -14.60 22.89
CA GLY A 16 -9.87 -13.13 22.76
C GLY A 16 -8.45 -12.63 23.05
N ARG A 17 -7.76 -13.18 24.07
CA ARG A 17 -6.34 -12.87 24.35
C ARG A 17 -5.38 -13.42 23.32
N GLN A 18 -5.64 -14.61 22.78
CA GLN A 18 -4.80 -15.21 21.74
C GLN A 18 -4.92 -14.44 20.43
N TYR A 19 -6.12 -14.02 20.03
CA TYR A 19 -6.33 -13.15 18.87
C TYR A 19 -5.66 -11.79 19.05
N SER A 20 -5.79 -11.15 20.22
CA SER A 20 -5.12 -9.87 20.46
C SER A 20 -3.58 -9.99 20.46
N THR A 21 -3.05 -11.08 21.01
CA THR A 21 -1.61 -11.38 21.01
C THR A 21 -1.09 -11.67 19.59
N LEU A 22 -1.85 -12.43 18.79
CA LEU A 22 -1.51 -12.70 17.39
C LEU A 22 -1.43 -11.40 16.60
N TRP A 23 -2.45 -10.54 16.70
CA TRP A 23 -2.42 -9.25 16.00
C TRP A 23 -1.27 -8.37 16.47
N HIS A 24 -0.97 -8.34 17.76
CA HIS A 24 0.17 -7.60 18.29
C HIS A 24 1.49 -8.09 17.71
N ARG A 25 1.70 -9.41 17.63
CA ARG A 25 2.88 -10.00 17.01
C ARG A 25 2.97 -9.71 15.53
N LEU A 26 1.86 -9.82 14.79
CA LEU A 26 1.82 -9.53 13.35
C LEU A 26 2.05 -8.05 13.02
N MET A 27 1.73 -7.13 13.93
CA MET A 27 2.05 -5.71 13.78
C MET A 27 3.57 -5.45 13.79
N ALA A 28 4.34 -6.19 14.60
CA ALA A 28 5.77 -5.94 14.80
C ALA A 28 6.70 -6.94 14.07
N LEU A 29 6.23 -8.16 13.81
CA LEU A 29 7.04 -9.24 13.24
C LEU A 29 6.55 -9.62 11.85
N THR A 30 7.47 -10.03 10.98
CA THR A 30 7.15 -10.63 9.69
C THR A 30 6.97 -12.14 9.89
N PRO A 31 5.74 -12.67 9.80
CA PRO A 31 5.52 -14.11 9.95
C PRO A 31 6.05 -14.88 8.73
N PRO A 32 6.47 -16.15 8.91
CA PRO A 32 6.73 -17.04 7.80
C PRO A 32 5.47 -17.21 6.94
N ARG A 33 5.62 -17.15 5.61
CA ARG A 33 4.49 -17.24 4.66
C ARG A 33 3.68 -18.53 4.85
N ASN A 34 4.36 -19.65 5.07
CA ASN A 34 3.72 -20.95 5.28
C ASN A 34 2.80 -20.94 6.49
N LEU A 35 3.20 -20.30 7.59
CA LEU A 35 2.37 -20.20 8.79
C LEU A 35 1.08 -19.41 8.52
N VAL A 36 1.19 -18.28 7.81
CA VAL A 36 0.03 -17.45 7.46
C VAL A 36 -0.93 -18.24 6.56
N SER A 37 -0.42 -18.90 5.54
CA SER A 37 -1.23 -19.72 4.62
C SER A 37 -1.90 -20.88 5.35
N SER A 38 -1.20 -21.60 6.22
CA SER A 38 -1.78 -22.69 7.00
C SER A 38 -2.90 -22.20 7.92
N ILE A 39 -2.69 -21.12 8.68
CA ILE A 39 -3.74 -20.58 9.56
C ILE A 39 -4.95 -20.13 8.73
N GLN A 40 -4.72 -19.42 7.61
CA GLN A 40 -5.79 -18.98 6.73
C GLN A 40 -6.59 -20.16 6.18
N GLN A 41 -5.90 -21.23 5.76
CA GLN A 41 -6.53 -22.45 5.27
C GLN A 41 -7.39 -23.10 6.35
N HIS A 42 -6.89 -23.28 7.58
CA HIS A 42 -7.68 -23.86 8.67
C HIS A 42 -8.94 -23.02 8.98
N ILE A 43 -8.86 -21.69 8.89
CA ILE A 43 -10.03 -20.81 9.08
C ILE A 43 -11.06 -21.02 7.96
N VAL A 44 -10.61 -21.13 6.71
CA VAL A 44 -11.49 -21.35 5.56
C VAL A 44 -12.09 -22.77 5.59
N ASP A 45 -11.30 -23.78 5.93
CA ASP A 45 -11.73 -25.17 6.05
C ASP A 45 -12.73 -25.32 7.19
N PHE A 46 -12.52 -24.64 8.32
CA PHE A 46 -13.49 -24.57 9.41
C PHE A 46 -14.81 -23.95 8.95
N PHE A 47 -14.74 -22.82 8.24
CA PHE A 47 -15.94 -22.14 7.72
C PHE A 47 -16.75 -23.05 6.78
N TRP A 48 -16.06 -23.90 6.02
CA TRP A 48 -16.67 -24.75 5.00
C TRP A 48 -16.82 -26.23 5.38
N SER A 49 -16.39 -26.62 6.58
CA SER A 49 -16.21 -28.04 6.95
C SER A 49 -15.45 -28.83 5.86
N GLY A 50 -14.44 -28.21 5.24
CA GLY A 50 -13.65 -28.76 4.14
C GLY A 50 -14.30 -28.75 2.74
N ARG A 51 -15.49 -28.15 2.57
CA ARG A 51 -16.22 -28.12 1.27
C ARG A 51 -16.22 -26.73 0.63
N HIS A 52 -15.32 -26.47 -0.32
CA HIS A 52 -15.19 -25.15 -0.94
C HIS A 52 -16.19 -24.94 -2.09
N TRP A 53 -17.26 -24.19 -1.85
CA TRP A 53 -18.30 -23.93 -2.86
C TRP A 53 -18.07 -22.66 -3.68
N VAL A 54 -17.27 -21.73 -3.15
CA VAL A 54 -16.85 -20.50 -3.82
C VAL A 54 -15.38 -20.24 -3.48
N ARG A 55 -14.72 -19.43 -4.32
CA ARG A 55 -13.34 -18.99 -4.08
C ARG A 55 -13.23 -18.32 -2.71
N ALA A 56 -12.24 -18.71 -1.92
CA ALA A 56 -12.00 -18.16 -0.58
C ALA A 56 -11.88 -16.63 -0.57
N ALA A 57 -11.34 -16.04 -1.65
CA ALA A 57 -11.24 -14.60 -1.84
C ALA A 57 -12.59 -13.86 -1.71
N ALA A 58 -13.70 -14.46 -2.13
CA ALA A 58 -15.03 -13.85 -2.03
C ALA A 58 -15.49 -13.75 -0.56
N LEU A 59 -15.05 -14.67 0.31
CA LEU A 59 -15.36 -14.63 1.74
C LEU A 59 -14.73 -13.42 2.42
N TYR A 60 -13.56 -13.01 1.94
CA TYR A 60 -12.79 -11.93 2.54
C TYR A 60 -13.38 -10.55 2.24
N LEU A 61 -14.19 -10.43 1.19
CA LEU A 61 -14.80 -9.17 0.80
C LEU A 61 -15.72 -8.61 1.90
N PRO A 62 -15.90 -7.29 1.95
CA PRO A 62 -16.83 -6.66 2.88
C PRO A 62 -18.27 -7.16 2.69
N LEU A 63 -19.03 -7.24 3.79
CA LEU A 63 -20.46 -7.61 3.72
C LEU A 63 -21.29 -6.64 2.87
N ALA A 64 -20.87 -5.37 2.80
CA ALA A 64 -21.51 -4.36 1.99
C ALA A 64 -21.44 -4.66 0.47
N GLU A 65 -20.51 -5.53 0.06
CA GLU A 65 -20.18 -5.84 -1.34
C GLU A 65 -20.41 -7.33 -1.66
N GLY A 66 -21.25 -8.01 -0.87
CA GLY A 66 -21.60 -9.42 -1.09
C GLY A 66 -20.62 -10.45 -0.50
N GLY A 67 -19.56 -10.00 0.18
CA GLY A 67 -18.66 -10.89 0.91
C GLY A 67 -19.19 -11.33 2.28
N GLN A 68 -18.41 -12.17 2.97
CA GLN A 68 -18.73 -12.67 4.32
C GLN A 68 -17.95 -11.96 5.43
N GLY A 69 -17.05 -11.02 5.08
CA GLY A 69 -16.21 -10.31 6.05
C GLY A 69 -15.22 -11.20 6.79
N LEU A 70 -14.90 -12.38 6.24
CA LEU A 70 -13.89 -13.26 6.81
C LEU A 70 -12.52 -12.57 6.79
N ILE A 71 -11.75 -12.68 7.87
CA ILE A 71 -10.47 -11.99 7.95
C ILE A 71 -9.46 -12.65 7.01
N CYS A 72 -8.92 -11.86 6.08
CA CYS A 72 -7.74 -12.24 5.30
C CYS A 72 -6.50 -11.79 6.05
N ILE A 73 -5.75 -12.74 6.63
CA ILE A 73 -4.58 -12.47 7.48
C ILE A 73 -3.52 -11.71 6.69
N GLN A 74 -3.25 -12.10 5.44
CA GLN A 74 -2.26 -11.44 4.58
C GLN A 74 -2.63 -9.97 4.31
N SER A 75 -3.90 -9.70 4.00
CA SER A 75 -4.41 -8.34 3.82
C SER A 75 -4.36 -7.53 5.11
N LYS A 76 -4.57 -8.19 6.26
CA LYS A 76 -4.44 -7.54 7.56
C LYS A 76 -3.00 -7.15 7.85
N ILE A 77 -2.03 -8.03 7.59
CA ILE A 77 -0.60 -7.72 7.71
C ILE A 77 -0.24 -6.54 6.81
N ALA A 78 -0.64 -6.56 5.54
CA ALA A 78 -0.39 -5.45 4.62
C ALA A 78 -0.97 -4.12 5.15
N SER A 79 -2.19 -4.13 5.69
CA SER A 79 -2.80 -2.93 6.28
C SER A 79 -2.03 -2.40 7.50
N PHE A 80 -1.45 -3.28 8.32
CA PHE A 80 -0.59 -2.86 9.42
C PHE A 80 0.70 -2.23 8.92
N ARG A 81 1.32 -2.82 7.88
CA ARG A 81 2.53 -2.29 7.27
C ARG A 81 2.30 -0.91 6.66
N LEU A 82 1.20 -0.72 5.95
CA LEU A 82 0.82 0.59 5.40
C LEU A 82 0.57 1.63 6.49
N ARG A 83 -0.03 1.23 7.62
CA ARG A 83 -0.16 2.12 8.77
C ARG A 83 1.20 2.51 9.35
N THR A 84 2.18 1.60 9.35
CA THR A 84 3.56 1.93 9.69
C THR A 84 4.16 2.94 8.71
N VAL A 85 3.87 2.83 7.41
CA VAL A 85 4.30 3.84 6.42
C VAL A 85 3.67 5.20 6.70
N SER A 86 2.35 5.26 6.89
CA SER A 86 1.66 6.51 7.23
C SER A 86 2.30 7.20 8.44
N ARG A 87 2.67 6.42 9.47
CA ARG A 87 3.41 6.92 10.64
C ARG A 87 4.83 7.42 10.30
N LEU A 88 5.56 6.70 9.45
CA LEU A 88 6.91 7.09 9.03
C LEU A 88 6.94 8.38 8.20
N LEU A 89 5.89 8.60 7.39
CA LEU A 89 5.80 9.75 6.50
C LEU A 89 5.26 11.00 7.21
N TYR A 90 4.15 10.85 7.95
CA TYR A 90 3.34 11.98 8.44
C TYR A 90 3.32 12.17 9.96
N ASP A 91 3.59 11.15 10.77
CA ASP A 91 3.55 11.29 12.23
C ASP A 91 4.92 11.69 12.78
N CYS A 92 4.96 12.68 13.69
CA CYS A 92 6.20 13.17 14.29
C CYS A 92 6.54 12.53 15.66
N SER A 93 5.77 11.56 16.14
CA SER A 93 5.67 11.31 17.60
C SER A 93 6.50 10.17 18.20
N PRO A 94 6.78 9.04 17.54
CA PRO A 94 7.53 7.95 18.21
C PRO A 94 9.06 8.02 18.04
N SER A 95 9.80 7.85 19.13
CA SER A 95 11.27 7.71 19.15
C SER A 95 11.80 6.54 18.30
N TRP A 96 11.01 5.47 18.14
CA TRP A 96 11.39 4.33 17.28
C TRP A 96 11.44 4.71 15.79
N LEU A 97 10.77 5.79 15.36
CA LEU A 97 10.83 6.24 13.96
C LEU A 97 12.26 6.60 13.54
N ASN A 98 13.05 7.18 14.44
CA ASN A 98 14.44 7.54 14.15
C ASN A 98 15.29 6.31 13.85
N PHE A 99 15.14 5.24 14.66
CA PHE A 99 15.76 3.95 14.36
C PHE A 99 15.27 3.36 13.04
N GLY A 100 13.98 3.48 12.75
CA GLY A 100 13.43 3.04 11.47
C GLY A 100 13.99 3.81 10.26
N LYS A 101 14.11 5.15 10.38
CA LYS A 101 14.75 6.00 9.36
C LYS A 101 16.20 5.58 9.14
N LEU A 102 16.96 5.30 10.20
CA LEU A 102 18.35 4.81 10.10
C LEU A 102 18.44 3.45 9.38
N LEU A 103 17.53 2.52 9.69
CA LEU A 103 17.49 1.22 9.01
C LEU A 103 17.10 1.33 7.53
N LEU A 104 16.31 2.33 7.16
CA LEU A 104 15.97 2.61 5.77
C LEU A 104 17.14 3.24 4.99
N ARG A 105 17.99 4.04 5.65
CA ARG A 105 19.16 4.67 5.01
C ARG A 105 20.20 3.68 4.47
N SER A 106 20.19 2.43 4.93
CA SER A 106 21.11 1.40 4.42
C SER A 106 20.81 1.01 2.96
N VAL A 107 19.64 1.35 2.43
CA VAL A 107 19.17 0.96 1.09
C VAL A 107 19.93 1.71 0.00
N GLY A 108 20.51 0.96 -0.94
CA GLY A 108 21.08 1.48 -2.20
C GLY A 108 22.20 2.50 -2.07
N ARG A 109 22.71 2.75 -0.86
CA ARG A 109 23.71 3.80 -0.52
C ARG A 109 23.28 5.21 -0.93
N PHE A 110 21.99 5.48 -1.03
CA PHE A 110 21.46 6.78 -1.42
C PHE A 110 21.11 7.70 -0.23
N SER A 111 21.32 7.22 1.00
CA SER A 111 20.94 7.88 2.26
C SER A 111 19.47 8.31 2.35
N TYR A 112 18.60 7.72 1.52
CA TYR A 112 17.16 7.96 1.53
C TYR A 112 16.48 7.32 2.75
N HIS A 113 15.43 7.96 3.23
CA HIS A 113 14.59 7.41 4.30
C HIS A 113 13.11 7.47 3.90
N LYS A 114 12.43 8.62 4.08
CA LYS A 114 11.03 8.81 3.63
C LYS A 114 10.94 8.76 2.10
N GLN A 115 12.00 9.20 1.42
CA GLN A 115 12.08 9.29 -0.03
C GLN A 115 11.98 7.93 -0.73
N LEU A 116 12.36 6.84 -0.05
CA LEU A 116 12.25 5.48 -0.62
C LEU A 116 10.83 5.13 -1.06
N PHE A 117 9.81 5.71 -0.41
CA PHE A 117 8.40 5.50 -0.74
C PHE A 117 7.95 6.26 -2.01
N LEU A 118 8.77 7.18 -2.53
CA LEU A 118 8.51 7.91 -3.78
C LEU A 118 9.17 7.27 -5.00
N LEU A 119 9.99 6.24 -4.78
CA LEU A 119 10.83 5.64 -5.82
C LEU A 119 10.12 4.50 -6.55
N ASN A 120 10.49 4.31 -7.81
CA ASN A 120 10.08 3.15 -8.58
C ASN A 120 10.77 1.89 -8.03
N PRO A 121 10.02 0.85 -7.62
CA PRO A 121 10.57 -0.35 -6.98
C PRO A 121 11.49 -1.19 -7.86
N GLU A 122 11.23 -1.21 -9.17
CA GLU A 122 11.93 -2.10 -10.11
C GLU A 122 13.43 -1.78 -10.24
N GLU A 123 13.81 -0.55 -9.86
CA GLU A 123 15.17 -0.04 -10.05
C GLU A 123 15.97 0.04 -8.73
N LEU A 124 15.38 -0.41 -7.62
CA LEU A 124 15.96 -0.33 -6.28
C LEU A 124 16.58 -1.65 -5.83
N ASP A 125 17.85 -1.59 -5.40
CA ASP A 125 18.45 -2.67 -4.64
C ASP A 125 18.00 -2.59 -3.17
N LEU A 126 17.15 -3.54 -2.77
CA LEU A 126 16.64 -3.68 -1.40
C LEU A 126 17.54 -4.53 -0.50
N SER A 127 18.74 -4.89 -0.97
CA SER A 127 19.74 -5.60 -0.17
C SER A 127 20.08 -4.81 1.10
N GLY A 128 20.22 -5.51 2.23
CA GLY A 128 20.52 -4.91 3.53
C GLY A 128 19.30 -4.44 4.35
N LEU A 129 18.08 -4.52 3.83
CA LEU A 129 16.87 -4.29 4.63
C LEU A 129 16.53 -5.47 5.54
N THR A 130 15.98 -5.14 6.71
CA THR A 130 15.41 -6.18 7.59
C THR A 130 14.14 -6.76 6.96
N PRO A 131 13.81 -8.04 7.25
CA PRO A 131 12.58 -8.67 6.75
C PRO A 131 11.30 -7.90 7.08
N PHE A 132 11.31 -7.08 8.13
CA PHE A 132 10.21 -6.20 8.47
C PHE A 132 10.07 -5.05 7.46
N TYR A 133 11.12 -4.28 7.22
CA TYR A 133 11.05 -3.13 6.29
C TYR A 133 10.91 -3.57 4.83
N THR A 134 11.45 -4.73 4.44
CA THR A 134 11.14 -5.35 3.15
C THR A 134 9.64 -5.64 3.03
N SER A 135 9.02 -6.18 4.08
CA SER A 135 7.57 -6.39 4.11
C SER A 135 6.78 -5.07 4.11
N VAL A 136 7.31 -4.00 4.69
CA VAL A 136 6.71 -2.65 4.63
C VAL A 136 6.70 -2.11 3.21
N LEU A 137 7.83 -2.15 2.51
CA LEU A 137 7.93 -1.72 1.11
C LEU A 137 7.06 -2.59 0.17
N GLN A 138 7.04 -3.91 0.37
CA GLN A 138 6.15 -4.79 -0.39
C GLN A 138 4.66 -4.42 -0.22
N ALA A 139 4.23 -4.08 1.01
CA ALA A 139 2.88 -3.62 1.25
C ALA A 139 2.61 -2.25 0.62
N TRP A 140 3.59 -1.34 0.64
CA TRP A 140 3.52 -0.06 -0.06
C TRP A 140 3.22 -0.25 -1.56
N HIS A 141 3.96 -1.12 -2.25
CA HIS A 141 3.76 -1.38 -3.68
C HIS A 141 2.45 -2.11 -4.04
N THR A 142 1.61 -2.45 -3.07
CA THR A 142 0.23 -2.90 -3.32
C THR A 142 -0.64 -1.75 -3.84
N PHE A 143 -0.21 -0.50 -3.65
CA PHE A 143 -0.90 0.69 -4.14
C PHE A 143 0.02 1.54 -5.02
N LYS A 144 -0.59 2.38 -5.85
CA LYS A 144 0.05 3.45 -6.60
C LYS A 144 -0.18 4.75 -5.85
N PHE A 145 0.87 5.53 -5.68
CA PHE A 145 0.84 6.82 -5.00
C PHE A 145 1.24 7.91 -5.97
N THR A 146 0.44 8.96 -6.03
CA THR A 146 0.68 10.15 -6.85
C THR A 146 0.65 11.38 -5.96
N ARG A 147 1.44 12.41 -6.28
CA ARG A 147 1.37 13.69 -5.55
C ARG A 147 0.00 14.34 -5.78
N ALA A 148 -0.59 14.92 -4.75
CA ALA A 148 -1.82 15.68 -4.89
C ALA A 148 -1.58 16.89 -5.80
N THR A 149 -2.43 17.06 -6.82
CA THR A 149 -2.23 18.06 -7.89
C THR A 149 -2.30 19.52 -7.40
N SER A 150 -2.94 19.75 -6.25
CA SER A 150 -3.21 21.07 -5.68
C SER A 150 -2.33 21.41 -4.46
N GLU A 151 -1.25 20.69 -4.22
CA GLU A 151 -0.42 20.92 -3.04
C GLU A 151 0.48 22.16 -3.21
N MET A 152 0.48 23.01 -2.18
CA MET A 152 1.38 24.17 -2.12
C MET A 152 2.84 23.70 -2.03
N PRO A 153 3.77 24.30 -2.79
CA PRO A 153 5.18 23.98 -2.68
C PRO A 153 5.68 24.20 -1.25
N GLY A 154 6.47 23.25 -0.74
CA GLY A 154 7.11 23.36 0.57
C GLY A 154 8.56 22.91 0.51
N MET A 155 9.28 23.04 1.62
CA MET A 155 10.71 22.67 1.72
C MET A 155 11.00 21.21 1.36
N TRP A 156 9.97 20.35 1.38
CA TRP A 156 10.06 18.96 0.92
C TRP A 156 10.42 18.82 -0.56
N VAL A 157 10.22 19.86 -1.38
CA VAL A 157 10.63 19.87 -2.80
C VAL A 157 12.14 19.65 -2.93
N PHE A 158 12.93 20.20 -2.01
CA PHE A 158 14.38 19.99 -1.98
C PHE A 158 14.77 18.59 -1.48
N GLU A 159 13.89 17.92 -0.74
CA GLU A 159 14.07 16.54 -0.29
C GLU A 159 13.69 15.50 -1.37
N GLU A 160 13.21 15.94 -2.53
CA GLU A 160 12.84 15.04 -3.62
C GLU A 160 14.07 14.28 -4.15
N PRO A 161 14.00 12.93 -4.27
CA PRO A 161 15.10 12.14 -4.80
C PRO A 161 15.31 12.44 -6.28
N LEU A 162 16.56 12.57 -6.70
CA LEU A 162 16.94 12.79 -8.10
C LEU A 162 16.78 11.52 -8.94
N PHE A 163 17.05 10.36 -8.34
CA PHE A 163 17.06 9.08 -9.03
C PHE A 163 15.77 8.32 -8.79
N PHE A 164 15.28 7.61 -9.81
CA PHE A 164 14.13 6.71 -9.73
C PHE A 164 12.81 7.36 -9.28
N ASN A 165 12.74 8.69 -9.35
CA ASN A 165 11.56 9.46 -8.97
C ASN A 165 10.61 9.53 -10.17
N GLY A 166 9.37 9.07 -10.00
CA GLY A 166 8.37 9.11 -11.06
C GLY A 166 8.11 10.51 -11.63
N LEU A 167 8.41 11.55 -10.86
CA LEU A 167 8.19 12.95 -11.25
C LEU A 167 9.39 13.60 -11.92
N LEU A 168 10.60 13.07 -11.73
CA LEU A 168 11.80 13.57 -12.39
C LEU A 168 12.22 12.60 -13.50
N ARG A 169 11.79 12.88 -14.74
CA ARG A 169 12.19 12.10 -15.91
C ARG A 169 13.31 12.81 -16.67
N ALA A 170 14.48 12.91 -16.06
CA ALA A 170 15.68 13.41 -16.73
C ALA A 170 16.41 12.27 -17.47
N ARG A 171 16.73 12.47 -18.74
CA ARG A 171 17.40 11.46 -19.58
C ARG A 171 18.85 11.26 -19.14
N THR A 172 19.51 12.34 -18.77
CA THR A 172 20.89 12.32 -18.25
C THR A 172 21.04 11.44 -17.01
N LEU A 173 20.05 11.44 -16.12
CA LEU A 173 20.06 10.65 -14.87
C LEU A 173 19.84 9.14 -15.08
N GLN A 174 19.48 8.70 -16.30
CA GLN A 174 19.39 7.27 -16.62
C GLN A 174 20.78 6.61 -16.72
N SER A 175 21.83 7.39 -16.98
CA SER A 175 23.20 6.89 -17.04
C SER A 175 23.67 6.33 -15.69
N ALA A 176 24.04 5.04 -15.66
CA ALA A 176 24.51 4.38 -14.45
C ALA A 176 25.83 4.96 -13.93
N SER A 177 26.73 5.40 -14.82
CA SER A 177 28.00 6.01 -14.44
C SER A 177 27.79 7.38 -13.79
N LEU A 178 26.96 8.24 -14.39
CA LEU A 178 26.64 9.56 -13.84
C LEU A 178 25.92 9.45 -12.50
N ARG A 179 24.96 8.53 -12.37
CA ARG A 179 24.27 8.27 -11.11
C ARG A 179 25.21 7.78 -10.01
N THR A 180 26.17 6.91 -10.33
CA THR A 180 27.17 6.44 -9.37
C THR A 180 28.08 7.58 -8.92
N SER A 181 28.54 8.37 -9.87
CA SER A 181 29.38 9.56 -9.66
C SER A 181 28.68 10.62 -8.78
N LEU A 182 27.42 10.96 -9.07
CA LEU A 182 26.63 11.90 -8.26
C LEU A 182 26.32 11.33 -6.87
N ARG A 183 26.03 10.04 -6.76
CA ARG A 183 25.82 9.36 -5.47
C ARG A 183 27.08 9.39 -4.61
N GLU A 184 28.25 9.10 -5.18
CA GLU A 184 29.54 9.18 -4.49
C GLU A 184 29.88 10.61 -4.06
N ALA A 185 29.46 11.61 -4.84
CA ALA A 185 29.54 13.00 -4.44
C ALA A 185 28.54 13.40 -3.36
N GLY A 186 27.58 12.55 -2.97
CA GLY A 186 26.49 12.87 -2.04
C GLY A 186 25.35 13.67 -2.65
N CYS A 187 25.30 13.85 -3.97
CA CYS A 187 24.25 14.57 -4.68
C CYS A 187 23.10 13.62 -5.06
N THR A 188 22.21 13.36 -4.11
CA THR A 188 21.07 12.43 -4.28
C THR A 188 19.69 13.09 -4.28
N LYS A 189 19.58 14.34 -3.86
CA LYS A 189 18.30 15.08 -3.69
C LYS A 189 18.32 16.36 -4.52
N VAL A 190 17.13 16.88 -4.86
CA VAL A 190 17.00 18.15 -5.61
C VAL A 190 17.73 19.30 -4.90
N GLY A 191 17.61 19.39 -3.57
CA GLY A 191 18.30 20.40 -2.76
C GLY A 191 19.81 20.38 -2.92
N HIS A 192 20.43 19.20 -3.00
CA HIS A 192 21.88 19.08 -3.25
C HIS A 192 22.27 19.67 -4.60
N LEU A 193 21.47 19.44 -5.64
CA LEU A 193 21.71 19.93 -6.98
C LEU A 193 21.50 21.45 -7.07
N MET A 194 20.43 21.97 -6.47
CA MET A 194 20.14 23.41 -6.46
C MET A 194 21.17 24.19 -5.63
N LYS A 195 21.61 23.65 -4.49
CA LYS A 195 22.68 24.25 -3.69
C LYS A 195 24.01 24.27 -4.44
N ALA A 196 24.30 23.22 -5.22
CA ALA A 196 25.48 23.19 -6.09
C ALA A 196 25.38 24.19 -7.25
N LYS A 197 24.18 24.40 -7.82
CA LYS A 197 23.91 25.44 -8.83
C LYS A 197 24.17 26.85 -8.26
N ALA A 198 23.68 27.13 -7.06
CA ALA A 198 23.81 28.43 -6.40
C ALA A 198 25.25 28.74 -5.96
N THR A 199 25.99 27.74 -5.46
CA THR A 199 27.36 27.94 -4.95
C THR A 199 28.41 27.80 -6.04
N SER A 200 28.61 26.58 -6.57
CA SER A 200 29.54 26.30 -7.66
C SER A 200 29.37 24.89 -8.21
N LEU A 201 28.96 24.78 -9.48
CA LEU A 201 28.91 23.49 -10.19
C LEU A 201 30.31 22.85 -10.35
N GLU A 202 31.37 23.65 -10.32
CA GLU A 202 32.74 23.16 -10.42
C GLU A 202 33.17 22.40 -9.15
N ALA A 203 32.67 22.80 -7.98
CA ALA A 203 32.88 22.06 -6.74
C ALA A 203 32.19 20.69 -6.79
N LEU A 204 30.96 20.63 -7.32
CA LEU A 204 30.25 19.37 -7.53
C LEU A 204 30.96 18.49 -8.57
N ARG A 205 31.48 19.07 -9.65
CA ARG A 205 32.28 18.36 -10.65
C ARG A 205 33.50 17.67 -10.03
N ARG A 206 34.27 18.41 -9.22
CA ARG A 206 35.45 17.87 -8.52
C ARG A 206 35.09 16.72 -7.58
N ARG A 207 33.98 16.84 -6.84
CA ARG A 207 33.50 15.78 -5.92
C ARG A 207 32.95 14.55 -6.63
N SER A 208 32.34 14.73 -7.79
CA SER A 208 31.70 13.67 -8.57
C SER A 208 32.65 13.01 -9.56
N ASN A 209 33.89 13.49 -9.72
CA ASN A 209 34.81 13.02 -10.77
C ASN A 209 34.22 13.08 -12.19
N THR A 210 33.28 14.00 -12.43
CA THR A 210 32.64 14.13 -13.74
C THR A 210 33.55 14.88 -14.71
N SER A 211 33.68 14.38 -15.95
CA SER A 211 34.61 14.96 -16.93
C SER A 211 34.18 16.33 -17.47
N SER A 212 32.91 16.74 -17.32
CA SER A 212 32.39 17.96 -17.95
C SER A 212 31.31 18.66 -17.11
N ILE A 213 31.49 19.98 -16.90
CA ILE A 213 30.48 20.87 -16.28
C ILE A 213 29.20 20.91 -17.12
N ARG A 214 29.32 20.81 -18.45
CA ARG A 214 28.18 20.90 -19.36
C ARG A 214 27.14 19.81 -19.09
N ILE A 215 27.59 18.62 -18.67
CA ILE A 215 26.68 17.52 -18.31
C ILE A 215 25.92 17.87 -17.03
N LEU A 216 26.59 18.45 -16.03
CA LEU A 216 25.94 18.89 -14.79
C LEU A 216 24.93 20.02 -15.04
N ASP A 217 25.28 20.99 -15.88
CA ASP A 217 24.36 22.06 -16.30
C ASP A 217 23.14 21.50 -17.04
N GLN A 218 23.34 20.52 -17.91
CA GLN A 218 22.25 19.82 -18.58
C GLN A 218 21.35 19.05 -17.59
N VAL A 219 21.93 18.40 -16.58
CA VAL A 219 21.17 17.73 -15.51
C VAL A 219 20.30 18.74 -14.76
N VAL A 220 20.86 19.89 -14.36
CA VAL A 220 20.10 20.96 -13.69
C VAL A 220 18.92 21.40 -14.56
N LYS A 221 19.17 21.67 -15.85
CA LYS A 221 18.12 22.08 -16.80
C LYS A 221 17.03 21.02 -16.95
N GLU A 222 17.39 19.76 -17.10
CA GLU A 222 16.43 18.66 -17.23
C GLU A 222 15.61 18.46 -15.97
N VAL A 223 16.23 18.54 -14.79
CA VAL A 223 15.53 18.42 -13.49
C VAL A 223 14.58 19.58 -13.27
N CYS A 224 15.01 20.83 -13.50
CA CYS A 224 14.13 22.00 -13.41
C CYS A 224 12.97 21.91 -14.41
N ALA A 225 13.23 21.50 -15.66
CA ALA A 225 12.20 21.34 -16.68
C ALA A 225 11.18 20.22 -16.35
N ALA A 226 11.61 19.15 -15.68
CA ALA A 226 10.74 18.05 -15.27
C ALA A 226 9.78 18.43 -14.12
N LEU A 227 10.12 19.44 -13.30
CA LEU A 227 9.26 19.90 -12.22
C LEU A 227 8.03 20.68 -12.78
N PRO A 228 6.83 20.50 -12.18
CA PRO A 228 5.69 21.40 -12.38
C PRO A 228 6.07 22.86 -12.12
N GLU A 229 5.42 23.80 -12.80
CA GLU A 229 5.75 25.23 -12.78
C GLU A 229 5.80 25.82 -11.37
N SER A 230 4.83 25.48 -10.51
CA SER A 230 4.79 25.92 -9.12
C SER A 230 5.96 25.38 -8.28
N LEU A 231 6.36 24.12 -8.49
CA LEU A 231 7.50 23.50 -7.78
C LEU A 231 8.84 24.00 -8.33
N ARG A 232 8.90 24.32 -9.63
CA ARG A 232 10.09 24.87 -10.27
C ARG A 232 10.42 26.26 -9.74
N ALA A 233 9.43 27.15 -9.70
CA ALA A 233 9.60 28.50 -9.15
C ALA A 233 10.11 28.46 -7.70
N PHE A 234 9.57 27.54 -6.89
CA PHE A 234 10.02 27.33 -5.52
C PHE A 234 11.44 26.77 -5.42
N ALA A 235 11.79 25.81 -6.28
CA ALA A 235 13.13 25.19 -6.26
C ALA A 235 14.24 26.12 -6.77
N GLU A 236 13.92 27.08 -7.64
CA GLU A 236 14.87 28.05 -8.20
C GLU A 236 15.13 29.26 -7.30
N ASP A 237 14.32 29.46 -6.27
CA ASP A 237 14.52 30.48 -5.26
C ASP A 237 15.80 30.20 -4.44
N ALA A 238 16.77 31.12 -4.54
CA ALA A 238 18.06 31.00 -3.88
C ALA A 238 17.94 31.08 -2.35
N ASP A 239 17.06 31.94 -1.83
CA ASP A 239 16.91 32.16 -0.39
C ASP A 239 16.31 30.91 0.27
N LEU A 240 15.31 30.30 -0.38
CA LEU A 240 14.72 29.04 0.08
C LEU A 240 15.73 27.88 0.00
N CYS A 241 16.55 27.84 -1.05
CA CYS A 241 17.60 26.83 -1.17
C CYS A 241 18.68 26.97 -0.08
N GLU A 242 19.01 28.19 0.36
CA GLU A 242 19.96 28.42 1.45
C GLU A 242 19.40 27.97 2.80
N GLN A 243 18.11 28.21 3.04
CA GLN A 243 17.39 27.77 4.25
C GLN A 243 17.21 26.26 4.33
N TRP A 244 17.39 25.54 3.23
CA TRP A 244 17.28 24.09 3.21
C TRP A 244 18.48 23.41 3.89
N ILE A 245 18.17 22.53 4.83
CA ILE A 245 19.11 21.73 5.61
C ILE A 245 18.85 20.25 5.29
N GLU A 246 19.92 19.54 4.96
CA GLU A 246 19.83 18.10 4.70
C GLU A 246 19.29 17.37 5.95
N ASP A 247 18.29 16.51 5.74
CA ASP A 247 17.63 15.74 6.80
C ASP A 247 16.86 16.60 7.82
N GLY A 248 16.45 17.82 7.44
CA GLY A 248 15.47 18.59 8.18
C GLY A 248 14.13 17.87 8.31
N ASP A 249 13.42 18.10 9.43
CA ASP A 249 12.08 17.53 9.65
C ASP A 249 11.02 18.33 8.86
N TYR A 250 11.09 18.24 7.53
CA TYR A 250 10.10 18.82 6.63
C TYR A 250 8.85 17.92 6.53
N SER A 251 7.71 18.56 6.29
CA SER A 251 6.45 17.86 6.02
C SER A 251 6.59 17.01 4.76
N PHE A 252 6.11 15.77 4.81
CA PHE A 252 6.12 14.92 3.62
C PHE A 252 4.94 15.31 2.70
N PRO A 253 5.10 15.29 1.36
CA PRO A 253 4.02 15.66 0.45
C PRO A 253 2.78 14.80 0.64
N SER A 254 1.62 15.40 0.40
CA SER A 254 0.34 14.72 0.38
C SER A 254 0.25 13.79 -0.82
N LEU A 255 -0.03 12.51 -0.56
CA LEU A 255 -0.12 11.48 -1.59
C LEU A 255 -1.57 11.05 -1.77
N GLU A 256 -2.04 11.06 -3.01
CA GLU A 256 -3.26 10.39 -3.43
C GLU A 256 -2.99 8.89 -3.63
N VAL A 257 -3.96 8.07 -3.22
CA VAL A 257 -3.80 6.60 -3.22
C VAL A 257 -4.75 5.99 -4.23
N THR A 258 -4.19 5.18 -5.12
CA THR A 258 -4.97 4.37 -6.06
C THR A 258 -4.53 2.91 -6.01
N PRO A 259 -5.45 1.95 -6.23
CA PRO A 259 -5.09 0.54 -6.19
C PRO A 259 -4.16 0.17 -7.36
N ALA A 260 -3.09 -0.58 -7.09
CA ALA A 260 -2.15 -1.02 -8.13
C ALA A 260 -2.70 -2.25 -8.87
N VAL A 261 -3.61 -2.03 -9.82
CA VAL A 261 -4.31 -3.12 -10.53
C VAL A 261 -3.78 -3.42 -11.94
N GLY A 262 -2.68 -2.80 -12.34
CA GLY A 262 -2.10 -2.97 -13.68
C GLY A 262 -3.11 -2.60 -14.77
N ASP A 263 -3.26 -3.47 -15.77
CA ASP A 263 -4.19 -3.32 -16.90
C ASP A 263 -5.59 -3.89 -16.62
N TRP A 264 -5.90 -4.20 -15.37
CA TRP A 264 -7.23 -4.68 -15.01
C TRP A 264 -8.25 -3.55 -15.08
N HIS A 265 -9.38 -3.84 -15.74
CA HIS A 265 -10.51 -2.92 -15.87
C HIS A 265 -11.75 -3.54 -15.22
N GLU A 266 -12.54 -2.71 -14.55
CA GLU A 266 -13.79 -3.11 -13.92
C GLU A 266 -14.83 -3.45 -15.00
N GLY A 267 -15.23 -4.72 -15.09
CA GLY A 267 -16.29 -5.15 -15.98
C GLY A 267 -17.67 -5.03 -15.34
N ALA A 268 -18.70 -4.75 -16.14
CA ALA A 268 -20.08 -4.73 -15.67
C ALA A 268 -20.50 -6.10 -15.09
N GLY A 269 -21.21 -6.09 -13.95
CA GLY A 269 -21.73 -7.30 -13.29
C GLY A 269 -20.69 -8.18 -12.58
N GLN A 270 -19.48 -7.65 -12.32
CA GLN A 270 -18.44 -8.35 -11.55
C GLN A 270 -18.61 -8.12 -10.04
N LEU A 271 -18.25 -9.13 -9.24
CA LEU A 271 -18.26 -9.07 -7.79
C LEU A 271 -17.23 -8.08 -7.23
N LEU A 272 -16.08 -7.97 -7.90
CA LEU A 272 -15.02 -7.06 -7.48
C LEU A 272 -15.32 -5.66 -7.99
N THR A 273 -15.51 -4.72 -7.05
CA THR A 273 -15.51 -3.29 -7.33
C THR A 273 -14.36 -2.60 -6.62
N LEU A 274 -13.72 -1.62 -7.26
CA LEU A 274 -12.69 -0.76 -6.65
C LEU A 274 -13.18 0.65 -6.35
N ARG A 275 -14.44 0.97 -6.68
CA ARG A 275 -15.04 2.29 -6.43
C ARG A 275 -15.25 2.53 -4.94
N THR A 276 -15.48 1.46 -4.18
CA THR A 276 -15.63 1.49 -2.73
C THR A 276 -14.44 0.80 -2.07
N PRO A 277 -13.91 1.30 -0.95
CA PRO A 277 -14.05 2.67 -0.47
C PRO A 277 -13.39 3.68 -1.42
N HIS A 278 -13.95 4.89 -1.52
CA HIS A 278 -13.27 5.99 -2.18
C HIS A 278 -12.08 6.42 -1.32
N LEU A 279 -10.89 6.41 -1.92
CA LEU A 279 -9.69 6.89 -1.27
C LEU A 279 -9.45 8.35 -1.65
N GLY A 280 -9.16 9.17 -0.64
CA GLY A 280 -8.61 10.51 -0.83
C GLY A 280 -7.09 10.47 -0.64
N THR A 281 -6.60 11.31 0.25
CA THR A 281 -5.18 11.35 0.62
C THR A 281 -4.80 10.18 1.53
N PHE A 282 -3.58 9.68 1.40
CA PHE A 282 -3.07 8.54 2.18
C PHE A 282 -3.10 8.82 3.68
N GLN A 283 -2.83 10.06 4.08
CA GLN A 283 -2.87 10.49 5.47
C GLN A 283 -4.28 10.39 6.08
N ALA A 284 -5.32 10.68 5.28
CA ALA A 284 -6.71 10.65 5.74
C ALA A 284 -7.35 9.26 5.69
N CYS A 285 -6.70 8.28 5.03
CA CYS A 285 -7.26 6.94 4.84
C CYS A 285 -7.51 6.21 6.16
N GLY A 286 -8.76 5.75 6.37
CA GLY A 286 -9.15 5.04 7.57
C GLY A 286 -8.61 3.60 7.61
N LYS A 287 -8.36 3.07 8.82
CA LYS A 287 -7.83 1.70 9.02
C LYS A 287 -8.67 0.61 8.34
N LYS A 288 -10.00 0.77 8.33
CA LYS A 288 -10.95 -0.17 7.72
C LYS A 288 -10.89 -0.10 6.20
N GLU A 289 -10.77 1.11 5.66
CA GLU A 289 -10.72 1.36 4.22
C GLU A 289 -9.43 0.79 3.63
N THR A 290 -8.29 1.07 4.27
CA THR A 290 -6.98 0.49 3.89
C THR A 290 -7.02 -1.04 3.90
N TYR A 291 -7.62 -1.64 4.93
CA TYR A 291 -7.75 -3.10 5.00
C TYR A 291 -8.65 -3.65 3.89
N ASN A 292 -9.83 -3.08 3.68
CA ASN A 292 -10.76 -3.54 2.64
C ASN A 292 -10.12 -3.46 1.25
N LEU A 293 -9.35 -2.41 0.98
CA LEU A 293 -8.66 -2.30 -0.30
C LEU A 293 -7.48 -3.28 -0.43
N CYS A 294 -6.74 -3.54 0.65
CA CYS A 294 -5.73 -4.60 0.66
C CYS A 294 -6.35 -5.96 0.29
N VAL A 295 -7.54 -6.27 0.83
CA VAL A 295 -8.27 -7.50 0.49
C VAL A 295 -8.53 -7.56 -1.01
N LYS A 296 -9.02 -6.48 -1.60
CA LYS A 296 -9.36 -6.43 -3.03
C LYS A 296 -8.14 -6.58 -3.92
N VAL A 297 -7.08 -5.81 -3.67
CA VAL A 297 -5.89 -5.80 -4.53
C VAL A 297 -5.11 -7.10 -4.41
N LEU A 298 -4.89 -7.60 -3.18
CA LEU A 298 -4.13 -8.84 -2.99
C LEU A 298 -4.87 -10.08 -3.51
N ASN A 299 -6.20 -10.04 -3.55
CA ASN A 299 -7.02 -11.11 -4.10
C ASN A 299 -7.51 -10.81 -5.52
N LEU A 300 -6.99 -9.78 -6.19
CA LEU A 300 -7.44 -9.33 -7.52
C LEU A 300 -7.48 -10.49 -8.52
N ARG A 301 -6.39 -11.25 -8.63
CA ARG A 301 -6.31 -12.40 -9.56
C ARG A 301 -7.37 -13.47 -9.28
N SER A 302 -7.73 -13.68 -8.02
CA SER A 302 -8.75 -14.66 -7.63
C SER A 302 -10.17 -14.13 -7.82
N LEU A 303 -10.37 -12.81 -7.80
CA LEU A 303 -11.68 -12.16 -7.91
C LEU A 303 -11.98 -11.66 -9.32
N ALA A 304 -10.96 -11.49 -10.16
CA ALA A 304 -11.11 -11.07 -11.54
C ALA A 304 -12.02 -12.03 -12.31
N GLY A 305 -13.00 -11.47 -13.01
CA GLY A 305 -13.99 -12.22 -13.78
C GLY A 305 -15.02 -12.99 -12.96
N VAL A 306 -14.98 -12.90 -11.62
CA VAL A 306 -16.04 -13.47 -10.78
C VAL A 306 -17.28 -12.60 -10.91
N LYS A 307 -18.36 -13.16 -11.43
CA LYS A 307 -19.67 -12.48 -11.53
C LYS A 307 -20.26 -12.27 -10.14
N GLU A 308 -20.97 -11.16 -9.95
CA GLU A 308 -21.67 -10.84 -8.71
C GLU A 308 -22.66 -11.95 -8.32
N SER A 309 -23.35 -12.49 -9.32
CA SER A 309 -24.21 -13.66 -9.16
C SER A 309 -24.11 -14.58 -10.37
N ARG A 310 -24.10 -15.89 -10.13
CA ARG A 310 -24.29 -16.89 -11.21
C ARG A 310 -25.69 -16.79 -11.81
N TRP A 311 -26.66 -16.30 -11.05
CA TRP A 311 -28.03 -16.09 -11.53
C TRP A 311 -28.15 -14.98 -12.56
N ALA A 312 -27.19 -14.07 -12.67
CA ALA A 312 -27.20 -13.06 -13.73
C ALA A 312 -27.07 -13.66 -15.14
N GLU A 313 -26.63 -14.92 -15.27
CA GLU A 313 -26.65 -15.67 -16.55
C GLU A 313 -28.01 -16.30 -16.84
N PHE A 314 -28.79 -16.61 -15.80
CA PHE A 314 -30.08 -17.29 -15.90
C PHE A 314 -31.26 -16.31 -15.88
N LEU A 315 -31.10 -15.18 -15.20
CA LEU A 315 -32.05 -14.08 -15.13
C LEU A 315 -31.60 -13.04 -16.16
N GLY A 316 -32.47 -12.71 -17.11
CA GLY A 316 -32.21 -11.67 -18.11
C GLY A 316 -31.81 -10.33 -17.48
N PRO A 317 -31.13 -9.44 -18.23
CA PRO A 317 -30.48 -8.23 -17.72
C PRO A 317 -31.39 -7.30 -16.89
N ASP A 318 -32.70 -7.29 -17.19
CA ASP A 318 -33.72 -6.48 -16.49
C ASP A 318 -34.46 -7.21 -15.35
N SER A 319 -34.22 -8.52 -15.21
CA SER A 319 -34.91 -9.40 -14.25
C SER A 319 -34.03 -9.86 -13.09
N SER A 320 -32.71 -9.63 -13.18
CA SER A 320 -31.82 -9.76 -12.04
C SER A 320 -32.10 -8.62 -11.05
N PRO A 321 -32.22 -8.88 -9.73
CA PRO A 321 -32.40 -7.83 -8.75
C PRO A 321 -31.09 -7.06 -8.56
N LYS A 322 -30.54 -6.38 -9.58
CA LYS A 322 -29.34 -5.50 -9.61
C LYS A 322 -28.35 -5.66 -8.44
N GLY A 323 -27.94 -6.89 -8.10
CA GLY A 323 -27.17 -7.18 -6.88
C GLY A 323 -27.87 -6.98 -5.52
N SER A 324 -29.01 -6.29 -5.44
CA SER A 324 -29.77 -6.05 -4.21
C SER A 324 -30.76 -7.19 -3.91
N TRP A 325 -30.23 -8.38 -3.63
CA TRP A 325 -31.02 -9.46 -3.00
C TRP A 325 -31.63 -9.03 -1.65
N ARG A 326 -31.14 -7.91 -1.07
CA ARG A 326 -31.74 -7.17 0.06
C ARG A 326 -33.25 -6.93 -0.08
N CYS A 327 -33.76 -6.75 -1.30
CA CYS A 327 -35.18 -6.49 -1.55
C CYS A 327 -36.08 -7.72 -1.28
N LEU A 328 -35.51 -8.91 -1.23
CA LEU A 328 -36.23 -10.17 -0.98
C LEU A 328 -36.29 -10.53 0.51
N TYR A 329 -35.79 -9.66 1.41
CA TYR A 329 -35.71 -9.94 2.84
C TYR A 329 -36.47 -8.89 3.69
N LYS A 330 -37.37 -9.35 4.57
CA LYS A 330 -37.80 -8.60 5.77
C LYS A 330 -36.96 -9.05 6.97
N LEU A 331 -36.58 -8.11 7.83
CA LEU A 331 -36.06 -8.39 9.17
C LEU A 331 -37.15 -9.10 10.01
N PRO A 332 -36.84 -10.03 10.94
CA PRO A 332 -35.53 -10.30 11.55
C PRO A 332 -35.12 -11.77 11.37
N VAL A 333 -34.09 -12.08 10.58
CA VAL A 333 -33.62 -13.47 10.46
C VAL A 333 -32.27 -13.63 11.15
N GLU A 334 -32.22 -14.52 12.14
CA GLU A 334 -31.04 -14.81 12.96
C GLU A 334 -29.92 -15.50 12.16
N LYS A 335 -28.67 -15.17 12.52
CA LYS A 335 -27.38 -15.47 11.84
C LYS A 335 -27.18 -16.83 11.16
N ARG A 336 -27.95 -17.89 11.47
CA ARG A 336 -27.79 -19.23 10.86
C ARG A 336 -28.29 -19.32 9.41
N THR A 337 -29.16 -18.41 8.96
CA THR A 337 -29.68 -18.36 7.58
C THR A 337 -28.81 -17.56 6.61
N ALA A 338 -27.85 -16.77 7.10
CA ALA A 338 -26.92 -16.02 6.24
C ALA A 338 -26.06 -16.94 5.34
N ASP A 339 -25.78 -18.16 5.82
CA ASP A 339 -25.11 -19.22 5.06
C ASP A 339 -25.98 -19.67 3.88
N LEU A 340 -27.27 -19.94 4.10
CA LEU A 340 -28.22 -20.32 3.05
C LEU A 340 -28.43 -19.19 2.03
N GLN A 341 -28.53 -17.95 2.50
CA GLN A 341 -28.75 -16.76 1.68
C GLN A 341 -27.58 -16.48 0.72
N TRP A 342 -26.34 -16.62 1.20
CA TRP A 342 -25.15 -16.43 0.36
C TRP A 342 -24.94 -17.57 -0.63
N ARG A 343 -25.22 -18.80 -0.20
CA ARG A 343 -25.23 -19.99 -1.05
C ARG A 343 -26.19 -19.82 -2.23
N ILE A 344 -27.39 -19.30 -1.95
CA ILE A 344 -28.37 -18.94 -2.99
C ILE A 344 -27.79 -17.84 -3.89
N VAL A 345 -27.33 -16.70 -3.38
CA VAL A 345 -26.83 -15.57 -4.21
C VAL A 345 -25.71 -15.96 -5.19
N HIS A 346 -24.79 -16.84 -4.78
CA HIS A 346 -23.66 -17.27 -5.61
C HIS A 346 -23.91 -18.59 -6.38
N GLY A 347 -25.15 -19.09 -6.42
CA GLY A 347 -25.54 -20.27 -7.19
C GLY A 347 -25.04 -21.59 -6.62
N ALA A 348 -24.73 -21.65 -5.33
CA ALA A 348 -24.54 -22.89 -4.58
C ALA A 348 -25.89 -23.35 -4.04
N ILE A 349 -26.69 -24.05 -4.86
CA ILE A 349 -27.88 -24.74 -4.37
C ILE A 349 -27.37 -25.91 -3.51
N ALA A 350 -27.62 -25.87 -2.20
CA ALA A 350 -27.52 -27.07 -1.38
C ALA A 350 -28.62 -28.03 -1.85
N THR A 351 -28.30 -28.96 -2.74
CA THR A 351 -29.19 -30.09 -2.99
C THR A 351 -29.14 -30.96 -1.74
N ASN A 352 -30.21 -30.96 -0.95
CA ASN A 352 -30.42 -31.94 0.12
C ASN A 352 -30.67 -33.33 -0.51
N ARG A 353 -29.65 -33.91 -1.14
CA ARG A 353 -29.56 -35.35 -1.33
C ARG A 353 -28.81 -35.91 -0.12
N TYR A 354 -29.60 -36.33 0.87
CA TYR A 354 -29.36 -37.59 1.55
C TYR A 354 -30.49 -38.53 1.15
#